data_AF-A0A7J6Q6P2-F1
#
_entry.id   AF-A0A7J6Q6P2-F1
#
_cell.length_a   1.000
_cell.length_b   1.000
_cell.length_c   1.000
_cell.angle_alpha   90.00
_cell.angle_beta   90.00
_cell.angle_gamma   90.00
#
_symmetry.space_group_name_H-M   'P 1'
#
loop_
_entity.id
_entity.type
_entity.pdbx_description
1 polymer ?
#
loop_
_entity_poly.entity_id
_entity_poly.type
_entity_poly.pdbx_seq_one_letter_code
_entity_poly.pdbx_strand_id
1 'polypeptide(L)'
;RCEHFTKIAELYLEGGDDVSAESYISRAAMIVPDLGDDDVGLQLRFKVCQARIFDARRKFLDAAYKYLEVALGPHSSSIDAEDISQLLLGAARCVVLAPAGPKKRRILQMITSDSRCEQAIPSCEWDVLTKVKNFRIIYPRELKEFEKGLSEHHLALGPDG
;
A
#
# COMPACT_ATOMS: atom_id res chain seq x y z
N ARG A 1 14.74 20.18 -0.08
CA ARG A 1 13.37 20.55 0.42
C ARG A 1 12.42 19.35 0.43
N CYS A 2 12.27 18.62 -0.69
CA CYS A 2 11.48 17.39 -0.73
C CYS A 2 11.92 16.38 0.36
N GLU A 3 13.22 16.09 0.44
CA GLU A 3 13.77 15.19 1.47
C GLU A 3 13.38 15.56 2.90
N HIS A 4 13.46 16.83 3.28
CA HIS A 4 13.08 17.27 4.63
C HIS A 4 11.59 17.02 4.90
N PHE A 5 10.70 17.33 3.96
CA PHE A 5 9.27 17.07 4.13
C PHE A 5 8.95 15.59 4.19
N THR A 6 9.59 14.77 3.35
CA THR A 6 9.47 13.30 3.41
C THR A 6 9.93 12.78 4.78
N LYS A 7 11.08 13.25 5.28
CA LYS A 7 11.58 12.81 6.60
C LYS A 7 10.65 13.23 7.74
N ILE A 8 10.10 14.44 7.71
CA ILE A 8 9.14 14.89 8.72
C ILE A 8 7.87 14.03 8.66
N ALA A 9 7.36 13.72 7.47
CA ALA A 9 6.18 12.88 7.30
C ALA A 9 6.40 11.46 7.85
N GLU A 10 7.57 10.86 7.61
CA GLU A 10 7.94 9.56 8.20
C GLU A 10 7.95 9.60 9.73
N LEU A 11 8.54 10.64 10.33
CA LEU A 11 8.60 10.78 11.79
C LEU A 11 7.21 10.92 12.42
N TYR A 12 6.30 11.69 11.80
CA TYR A 12 4.91 11.78 12.26
C TYR A 12 4.17 10.44 12.13
N LEU A 13 4.38 9.73 11.02
CA LEU A 13 3.78 8.42 10.80
C LEU A 13 4.28 7.39 11.82
N GLU A 14 5.58 7.37 12.13
CA GLU A 14 6.18 6.53 13.19
C GLU A 14 5.60 6.86 14.57
N GLY A 15 5.24 8.12 14.81
CA GLY A 15 4.55 8.57 16.03
C GLY A 15 3.03 8.32 16.04
N GLY A 16 2.47 7.70 15.00
CA GLY A 16 1.03 7.43 14.90
C GLY A 16 0.16 8.66 14.55
N ASP A 17 0.76 9.77 14.13
CA ASP A 17 0.05 10.97 13.68
C ASP A 17 -0.02 11.01 12.15
N ASP A 18 -0.93 10.20 11.60
CA ASP A 18 -1.20 10.09 10.16
C ASP A 18 -1.70 11.41 9.54
N VAL A 19 -2.37 12.26 10.34
CA VAL A 19 -2.91 13.55 9.90
C VAL A 19 -1.78 14.54 9.62
N SER A 20 -0.86 14.69 10.58
CA SER A 20 0.31 15.55 10.39
C SER A 20 1.21 15.00 9.28
N ALA A 21 1.42 13.68 9.25
CA ALA A 21 2.20 13.04 8.19
C ALA A 21 1.65 13.36 6.79
N GLU A 22 0.32 13.30 6.61
CA GLU A 22 -0.35 13.64 5.36
C GLU A 22 -0.15 15.11 4.95
N SER A 23 -0.11 16.03 5.90
CA SER A 23 0.15 17.45 5.61
C SER A 23 1.55 17.65 5.01
N TYR A 24 2.56 17.00 5.58
CA TYR A 24 3.95 17.13 5.13
C TYR A 24 4.22 16.38 3.84
N ILE A 25 3.67 15.18 3.65
CA ILE A 25 3.86 14.44 2.39
C ILE A 25 3.17 15.17 1.22
N SER A 26 2.06 15.87 1.48
CA SER A 26 1.40 16.69 0.46
C SER A 26 2.27 17.87 0.00
N ARG A 27 3.07 18.46 0.90
CA ARG A 27 4.06 19.50 0.55
C ARG A 27 5.23 18.92 -0.24
N ALA A 28 5.70 17.73 0.12
CA ALA A 28 6.71 17.02 -0.66
C ALA A 28 6.21 16.74 -2.09
N ALA A 29 4.96 16.32 -2.23
CA ALA A 29 4.34 16.00 -3.52
C ALA A 29 4.33 17.18 -4.52
N MET A 30 4.32 18.42 -4.04
CA MET A 30 4.41 19.62 -4.90
C MET A 30 5.82 19.84 -5.48
N ILE A 31 6.85 19.23 -4.89
CA ILE A 31 8.26 19.40 -5.25
C ILE A 31 8.78 18.20 -6.05
N VAL A 32 8.20 17.01 -5.83
CA VAL A 32 8.62 15.77 -6.51
C VAL A 32 8.68 15.89 -8.04
N PRO A 33 7.75 16.58 -8.74
CA PRO A 33 7.85 16.76 -10.19
C PRO A 33 9.09 17.55 -10.66
N ASP A 34 9.67 18.36 -9.77
CA ASP A 34 10.88 19.15 -10.05
C ASP A 34 12.16 18.36 -9.75
N LEU A 35 12.05 17.16 -9.17
CA LEU A 35 13.20 16.27 -8.97
C LEU A 35 13.64 15.72 -10.33
N GLY A 36 14.94 15.77 -10.59
CA GLY A 36 15.51 15.18 -11.80
C GLY A 36 15.60 13.65 -11.71
N ASP A 37 16.03 13.05 -12.83
CA ASP A 37 16.27 11.61 -12.93
C ASP A 37 17.41 11.11 -12.02
N ASP A 38 18.26 12.01 -11.51
CA ASP A 38 19.34 11.66 -10.58
C ASP A 38 18.83 11.36 -9.15
N ASP A 39 17.60 11.77 -8.80
CA ASP A 39 17.03 11.68 -7.45
C ASP A 39 16.08 10.48 -7.26
N VAL A 40 16.23 9.40 -8.05
CA VAL A 40 15.33 8.22 -8.01
C VAL A 40 15.13 7.68 -6.59
N GLY A 41 16.20 7.58 -5.80
CA GLY A 41 16.10 7.09 -4.42
C GLY A 41 15.18 7.94 -3.54
N LEU A 42 15.24 9.27 -3.68
CA LEU A 42 14.34 10.17 -2.97
C LEU A 42 12.90 10.08 -3.49
N GLN A 43 12.72 9.93 -4.81
CA GLN A 43 11.40 9.72 -5.40
C GLN A 43 10.74 8.42 -4.90
N LEU A 44 11.50 7.32 -4.85
CA LEU A 44 11.02 6.03 -4.32
C LEU A 44 10.66 6.13 -2.85
N ARG A 45 11.54 6.70 -2.01
CA ARG A 45 11.28 6.92 -0.58
C ARG A 45 10.02 7.76 -0.36
N PHE A 46 9.85 8.83 -1.13
CA PHE A 46 8.62 9.63 -1.11
C PHE A 46 7.38 8.80 -1.43
N LYS A 47 7.41 8.01 -2.52
CA LYS A 47 6.24 7.20 -2.94
C LYS A 47 5.87 6.14 -1.91
N VAL A 48 6.87 5.48 -1.31
CA VAL A 48 6.66 4.50 -0.23
C VAL A 48 6.08 5.18 1.00
N CYS A 49 6.63 6.32 1.43
CA CYS A 49 6.08 7.10 2.54
C CYS A 49 4.62 7.52 2.28
N GLN A 50 4.32 8.01 1.07
CA GLN A 50 2.96 8.37 0.67
C GLN A 50 2.00 7.18 0.70
N ALA A 51 2.43 6.01 0.22
CA ALA A 51 1.61 4.78 0.26
C ALA A 51 1.27 4.39 1.70
N ARG A 52 2.27 4.38 2.61
CA ARG A 52 2.09 4.07 4.04
C ARG A 52 1.18 5.06 4.75
N ILE A 53 1.27 6.35 4.41
CA ILE A 53 0.36 7.37 4.96
C ILE A 53 -1.06 7.13 4.46
N PHE A 54 -1.27 6.88 3.16
CA PHE A 54 -2.61 6.59 2.65
C PHE A 54 -3.22 5.33 3.28
N ASP A 55 -2.40 4.33 3.54
CA ASP A 55 -2.79 3.12 4.26
C ASP A 55 -3.28 3.45 5.69
N ALA A 56 -2.47 4.16 6.47
CA ALA A 56 -2.82 4.63 7.81
C ALA A 56 -4.08 5.51 7.83
N ARG A 57 -4.27 6.35 6.79
CA ARG A 57 -5.44 7.21 6.58
C ARG A 57 -6.69 6.47 6.09
N ARG A 58 -6.64 5.13 5.96
CA ARG A 58 -7.71 4.30 5.37
C ARG A 58 -8.09 4.67 3.94
N LYS A 59 -7.20 5.37 3.21
CA LYS A 59 -7.30 5.64 1.77
C LYS A 59 -6.79 4.44 0.99
N PHE A 60 -7.33 3.26 1.29
CA PHE A 60 -6.76 1.97 0.89
C PHE A 60 -6.60 1.80 -0.63
N LEU A 61 -7.51 2.34 -1.45
CA LEU A 61 -7.36 2.25 -2.91
C LEU A 61 -6.21 3.10 -3.44
N ASP A 62 -5.93 4.24 -2.80
CA ASP A 62 -4.81 5.10 -3.17
C ASP A 62 -3.49 4.51 -2.66
N ALA A 63 -3.50 3.95 -1.45
CA ALA A 63 -2.38 3.20 -0.89
C ALA A 63 -1.99 2.00 -1.76
N ALA A 64 -2.95 1.13 -2.10
CA ALA A 64 -2.71 -0.04 -2.93
C ALA A 64 -2.14 0.33 -4.30
N TYR A 65 -2.68 1.37 -4.93
CA TYR A 65 -2.16 1.85 -6.21
C TYR A 65 -0.72 2.36 -6.08
N LYS A 66 -0.41 3.13 -5.03
CA LYS A 66 0.93 3.66 -4.79
C LYS A 66 1.96 2.58 -4.48
N TYR A 67 1.59 1.56 -3.70
CA TYR A 67 2.44 0.39 -3.47
C TYR A 67 2.76 -0.34 -4.78
N LEU A 68 1.76 -0.59 -5.63
CA LEU A 68 1.98 -1.23 -6.94
C LEU A 68 2.79 -0.35 -7.89
N GLU A 69 2.59 0.97 -7.85
CA GLU A 69 3.38 1.93 -8.66
C GLU A 69 4.88 1.81 -8.37
N VAL A 70 5.25 1.59 -7.11
CA VAL A 70 6.64 1.37 -6.71
C VAL A 70 7.09 -0.04 -7.07
N ALA A 71 6.34 -1.06 -6.64
CA ALA A 71 6.74 -2.46 -6.76
C ALA A 71 6.82 -2.97 -8.21
N LEU A 72 5.96 -2.45 -9.09
CA LEU A 72 5.87 -2.87 -10.49
C LEU A 72 6.37 -1.79 -11.47
N GLY A 73 6.90 -0.69 -10.93
CA GLY A 73 7.38 0.46 -11.70
C GLY A 73 8.73 0.25 -12.37
N PRO A 74 9.21 1.24 -13.15
CA PRO A 74 10.43 1.14 -13.94
C PRO A 74 11.70 0.93 -13.10
N HIS A 75 11.67 1.32 -11.82
CA HIS A 75 12.81 1.21 -10.91
C HIS A 75 12.70 -0.02 -9.98
N SER A 76 11.78 -0.95 -10.23
CA SER A 76 11.59 -2.13 -9.36
C SER A 76 12.84 -3.01 -9.29
N SER A 77 13.66 -3.02 -10.34
CA SER A 77 14.93 -3.76 -10.37
C SER A 77 16.02 -3.17 -9.48
N SER A 78 15.84 -1.93 -9.01
CA SER A 78 16.75 -1.24 -8.09
C SER A 78 16.30 -1.33 -6.63
N ILE A 79 15.25 -2.11 -6.34
CA ILE A 79 14.69 -2.32 -5.00
C ILE A 79 14.94 -3.78 -4.61
N ASP A 80 15.30 -4.00 -3.34
CA ASP A 80 15.54 -5.35 -2.83
C ASP A 80 14.27 -6.21 -2.92
N ALA A 81 14.45 -7.51 -3.20
CA ALA A 81 13.33 -8.43 -3.43
C ALA A 81 12.40 -8.55 -2.22
N GLU A 82 12.95 -8.43 -1.00
CA GLU A 82 12.17 -8.43 0.23
C GLU A 82 11.29 -7.16 0.31
N ASP A 83 11.85 -5.99 0.02
CA ASP A 83 11.10 -4.73 0.00
C ASP A 83 10.00 -4.75 -1.05
N ILE A 84 10.27 -5.27 -2.26
CA ILE A 84 9.25 -5.51 -3.29
C ILE A 84 8.13 -6.40 -2.75
N SER A 85 8.48 -7.48 -2.04
CA SER A 85 7.49 -8.39 -1.47
C SER A 85 6.61 -7.69 -0.43
N GLN A 86 7.19 -6.87 0.44
CA GLN A 86 6.45 -6.08 1.42
C GLN A 86 5.52 -5.05 0.77
N LEU A 87 5.96 -4.39 -0.31
CA LEU A 87 5.11 -3.45 -1.07
C LEU A 87 3.92 -4.16 -1.71
N LEU A 88 4.14 -5.32 -2.34
CA LEU A 88 3.07 -6.12 -2.95
C LEU A 88 2.07 -6.62 -1.91
N LEU A 89 2.56 -7.05 -0.75
CA LEU A 89 1.73 -7.47 0.38
C LEU A 89 0.89 -6.32 0.93
N GLY A 90 1.48 -5.14 1.10
CA GLY A 90 0.77 -3.91 1.47
C GLY A 90 -0.34 -3.57 0.48
N ALA A 91 -0.07 -3.68 -0.84
CA ALA A 91 -1.09 -3.47 -1.87
C ALA A 91 -2.25 -4.46 -1.79
N ALA A 92 -1.93 -5.75 -1.59
CA ALA A 92 -2.90 -6.83 -1.49
C ALA A 92 -3.85 -6.63 -0.29
N ARG A 93 -3.29 -6.33 0.88
CA ARG A 93 -4.07 -6.07 2.10
C ARG A 93 -4.95 -4.84 1.96
N CYS A 94 -4.38 -3.73 1.49
CA CYS A 94 -5.13 -2.50 1.23
C CYS A 94 -6.31 -2.74 0.27
N VAL A 95 -6.10 -3.42 -0.87
CA VAL A 95 -7.20 -3.63 -1.82
C VAL A 95 -8.30 -4.53 -1.27
N VAL A 96 -7.98 -5.51 -0.42
CA VAL A 96 -8.97 -6.35 0.26
C VAL A 96 -9.82 -5.52 1.22
N LEU A 97 -9.19 -4.66 2.03
CA LEU A 97 -9.84 -3.76 3.01
C LEU A 97 -10.64 -2.62 2.37
N ALA A 98 -10.32 -2.24 1.14
CA ALA A 98 -10.98 -1.14 0.45
C ALA A 98 -12.49 -1.38 0.19
N PRO A 99 -13.32 -0.33 0.10
CA PRO A 99 -14.73 -0.46 -0.27
C PRO A 99 -14.90 -1.04 -1.69
N ALA A 100 -16.02 -1.72 -1.90
CA ALA A 100 -16.37 -2.27 -3.21
C ALA A 100 -16.52 -1.15 -4.26
N GLY A 101 -16.03 -1.39 -5.48
CA GLY A 101 -16.20 -0.44 -6.58
C GLY A 101 -15.33 -0.73 -7.80
N PRO A 102 -15.51 0.03 -8.90
CA PRO A 102 -14.76 -0.16 -10.14
C PRO A 102 -13.24 -0.05 -9.95
N LYS A 103 -12.78 0.90 -9.12
CA LYS A 103 -11.34 1.11 -8.83
C LYS A 103 -10.74 -0.10 -8.09
N LYS A 104 -11.44 -0.65 -7.09
CA LYS A 104 -11.06 -1.91 -6.40
C LYS A 104 -10.91 -3.06 -7.39
N ARG A 105 -11.89 -3.26 -8.28
CA ARG A 105 -11.84 -4.33 -9.30
C ARG A 105 -10.64 -4.21 -10.23
N ARG A 106 -10.28 -2.99 -10.65
CA ARG A 106 -9.10 -2.75 -11.50
C ARG A 106 -7.81 -3.12 -10.79
N ILE A 107 -7.64 -2.69 -9.53
CA ILE A 107 -6.44 -3.02 -8.74
C ILE A 107 -6.35 -4.53 -8.49
N LEU A 108 -7.46 -5.20 -8.15
CA LEU A 108 -7.50 -6.66 -8.02
C LEU A 108 -7.09 -7.36 -9.32
N GLN A 109 -7.52 -6.85 -10.48
CA GLN A 109 -7.09 -7.39 -11.77
C GLN A 109 -5.59 -7.19 -11.99
N MET A 110 -5.03 -6.02 -11.65
CA MET A 110 -3.59 -5.76 -11.75
C MET A 110 -2.78 -6.77 -10.92
N ILE A 111 -3.16 -6.97 -9.65
CA ILE A 111 -2.48 -7.89 -8.73
C ILE A 111 -2.57 -9.34 -9.24
N THR A 112 -3.77 -9.79 -9.59
CA THR A 112 -4.00 -11.19 -10.00
C THR A 112 -3.52 -11.53 -11.41
N SER A 113 -3.06 -10.54 -12.19
CA SER A 113 -2.47 -10.77 -13.52
C SER A 113 -0.95 -10.70 -13.54
N ASP A 114 -0.30 -10.30 -12.44
CA ASP A 114 1.15 -10.25 -12.33
C ASP A 114 1.65 -11.43 -11.47
N SER A 115 2.44 -12.32 -12.07
CA SER A 115 2.94 -13.53 -11.39
C SER A 115 3.86 -13.22 -10.20
N ARG A 116 4.48 -12.03 -10.16
CA ARG A 116 5.29 -11.59 -9.01
C ARG A 116 4.42 -11.40 -7.76
N CYS A 117 3.16 -10.98 -7.95
CA CYS A 117 2.22 -10.86 -6.83
C CYS A 117 1.87 -12.23 -6.26
N GLU A 118 1.63 -13.24 -7.11
CA GLU A 118 1.34 -14.61 -6.66
C GLU A 118 2.52 -15.23 -5.90
N GLN A 119 3.75 -14.89 -6.28
CA GLN A 119 4.97 -15.36 -5.60
C GLN A 119 5.22 -14.67 -4.27
N ALA A 120 4.94 -13.36 -4.18
CA ALA A 120 5.21 -12.56 -2.99
C ALA A 120 4.13 -12.67 -1.89
N ILE A 121 2.87 -12.88 -2.29
CA ILE A 121 1.74 -12.89 -1.35
C ILE A 121 1.56 -14.29 -0.76
N PRO A 122 1.48 -14.44 0.58
CA PRO A 122 1.20 -15.73 1.21
C PRO A 122 -0.07 -16.38 0.65
N SER A 123 -0.06 -17.69 0.45
CA SER A 123 -1.16 -18.42 -0.18
C SER A 123 -2.52 -18.19 0.50
N CYS A 124 -2.55 -18.10 1.83
CA CYS A 124 -3.76 -17.78 2.58
C CYS A 124 -4.35 -16.39 2.25
N GLU A 125 -3.51 -15.38 2.05
CA GLU A 125 -3.95 -14.04 1.67
C GLU A 125 -4.30 -13.97 0.18
N TRP A 126 -3.58 -14.72 -0.67
CA TRP A 126 -3.90 -14.86 -2.10
C TRP A 126 -5.28 -15.49 -2.33
N ASP A 127 -5.62 -16.54 -1.56
CA ASP A 127 -6.94 -17.17 -1.61
C ASP A 127 -8.07 -16.18 -1.24
N VAL A 128 -7.87 -15.37 -0.21
CA VAL A 128 -8.82 -14.31 0.16
C VAL A 128 -8.95 -13.29 -0.98
N LEU A 129 -7.82 -12.81 -1.52
CA LEU A 129 -7.80 -11.81 -2.59
C LEU A 129 -8.53 -12.32 -3.85
N THR A 130 -8.28 -13.57 -4.26
CA THR A 130 -8.94 -14.17 -5.43
C THR A 130 -10.42 -14.42 -5.20
N LYS A 131 -10.83 -14.76 -3.96
CA LYS A 131 -12.25 -14.84 -3.60
C LYS A 131 -12.95 -13.48 -3.65
N VAL A 132 -12.32 -12.43 -3.13
CA VAL A 132 -12.80 -11.04 -3.23
C VAL A 132 -12.98 -10.64 -4.70
N LYS A 133 -11.99 -10.92 -5.55
CA LYS A 133 -12.06 -10.64 -7.00
C LYS A 133 -13.25 -11.33 -7.68
N ASN A 134 -13.50 -12.59 -7.30
CA ASN A 134 -14.49 -13.45 -7.94
C ASN A 134 -15.86 -13.47 -7.24
N PHE A 135 -16.10 -12.56 -6.29
CA PHE A 135 -17.34 -12.50 -5.49
C PHE A 135 -17.69 -13.85 -4.82
N ARG A 136 -16.68 -14.56 -4.32
CA ARG A 136 -16.85 -15.84 -3.62
C ARG A 136 -16.90 -15.64 -2.10
N ILE A 137 -17.54 -16.59 -1.41
CA ILE A 137 -17.65 -16.61 0.06
C ILE A 137 -16.25 -16.80 0.69
N ILE A 138 -15.92 -15.92 1.63
CA ILE A 138 -14.74 -16.02 2.52
C ILE A 138 -15.22 -16.64 3.83
N TYR A 139 -14.66 -17.78 4.20
CA TYR A 139 -15.04 -18.46 5.43
C TYR A 139 -14.38 -17.83 6.65
N PRO A 140 -14.97 -17.94 7.85
CA PRO A 140 -14.41 -17.35 9.07
C PRO A 140 -12.96 -17.76 9.37
N ARG A 141 -12.56 -18.98 9.01
CA ARG A 141 -11.18 -19.45 9.17
C ARG A 141 -10.20 -18.67 8.28
N GLU A 142 -10.58 -18.42 7.03
CA GLU A 142 -9.74 -17.69 6.06
C GLU A 142 -9.62 -16.23 6.45
N LEU A 143 -10.72 -15.64 6.91
CA LEU A 143 -10.74 -14.29 7.45
C LEU A 143 -9.79 -14.17 8.66
N LYS A 144 -9.87 -15.09 9.61
CA LYS A 144 -8.96 -15.11 10.79
C LYS A 144 -7.50 -15.27 10.41
N GLU A 145 -7.17 -16.05 9.38
CA GLU A 145 -5.79 -16.15 8.90
C GLU A 145 -5.33 -14.86 8.22
N PHE A 146 -6.18 -14.21 7.44
CA PHE A 146 -5.89 -12.92 6.82
C PHE A 146 -5.68 -11.81 7.86
N GLU A 147 -6.50 -11.76 8.92
CA GLU A 147 -6.39 -10.78 10.01
C GLU A 147 -5.04 -10.83 10.73
N LYS A 148 -4.36 -11.99 10.79
CA LYS A 148 -3.01 -12.09 11.39
C LYS A 148 -1.96 -11.29 10.64
N GLY A 149 -2.18 -11.01 9.36
CA GLY A 149 -1.30 -10.19 8.54
C GLY A 149 -1.54 -8.69 8.72
N LEU A 150 -2.62 -8.27 9.35
CA LEU A 150 -3.00 -6.86 9.44
C LEU A 150 -2.27 -6.15 10.59
N SER A 151 -1.70 -4.99 10.29
CA SER A 151 -1.19 -4.05 11.30
C SER A 151 -2.30 -3.49 12.19
N GLU A 152 -1.95 -3.01 13.38
CA GLU A 152 -2.88 -2.47 14.38
C GLU A 152 -3.83 -1.38 13.81
N HIS A 153 -3.33 -0.49 12.96
CA HIS A 153 -4.15 0.58 12.36
C HIS A 153 -5.27 0.07 11.45
N HIS A 154 -5.14 -1.14 10.89
CA HIS A 154 -6.18 -1.77 10.08
C HIS A 154 -7.31 -2.37 10.92
N LEU A 155 -7.04 -2.71 12.18
CA LEU A 155 -7.98 -3.38 13.08
C LEU A 155 -8.87 -2.40 13.86
N ALA A 156 -8.64 -1.10 13.68
CA ALA A 156 -9.42 -0.08 14.37
C ALA A 156 -10.89 -0.12 13.89
N LEU A 157 -11.78 -0.40 14.83
CA LEU A 157 -13.20 -0.63 14.59
C LEU A 157 -13.85 0.57 13.88
N GLY A 158 -14.79 0.27 12.99
CA GLY A 158 -15.65 1.27 12.40
C GLY A 158 -16.70 1.76 13.41
N PRO A 159 -17.55 2.72 13.01
CA PRO A 159 -18.69 3.13 13.84
C PRO A 159 -19.62 1.98 14.22
N ASP A 160 -19.63 0.92 13.42
CA ASP A 160 -20.58 -0.19 13.51
C ASP A 160 -20.05 -1.39 14.32
N GLY A 161 -18.84 -1.29 14.90
CA GLY A 161 -18.16 -2.40 15.59
C GLY A 161 -17.48 -3.32 14.61
#